data_AF-A0A7S2NWP1-F1
#
_entry.id   AF-A0A7S2NWP1-F1
#
_cell.length_a   1.000
_cell.length_b   1.000
_cell.length_c   1.000
_cell.angle_alpha   90.00
_cell.angle_beta   90.00
_cell.angle_gamma   90.00
#
_symmetry.space_group_name_H-M   'P 1'
#
loop_
_entity.id
_entity.type
_entity.pdbx_description
1 polymer ?
#
loop_
_entity_poly.entity_id
_entity_poly.type
_entity_poly.pdbx_seq_one_letter_code
_entity_poly.pdbx_strand_id
1 'polypeptide(L)'
;LHGLKMEILSVNNSAKDCTRFKCPFNDSFQSTYILDELKALSKQTAVLKDTFILPAGGAVATRVRTGDPALWFAHCHIHVHLVDGMAFILNVGNYSAPPETSWLPVDYPECGGESSSSSSSSSS
;
A
#
# COMPACT_ATOMS: atom_id res chain seq x y z
N LEU A 1 4.98 -3.44 -1.15
CA LEU A 1 5.31 -2.01 -0.97
C LEU A 1 6.37 -1.66 -1.99
N HIS A 2 6.13 -0.66 -2.83
CA HIS A 2 7.08 -0.26 -3.86
C HIS A 2 8.26 0.49 -3.24
N GLY A 3 9.47 0.27 -3.77
CA GLY A 3 10.69 1.01 -3.44
C GLY A 3 11.26 0.86 -2.03
N LEU A 4 10.54 0.22 -1.10
CA LEU A 4 10.96 0.04 0.28
C LEU A 4 10.81 -1.41 0.75
N LYS A 5 11.64 -1.79 1.73
CA LYS A 5 11.49 -3.03 2.48
C LYS A 5 10.81 -2.78 3.82
N MET A 6 10.14 -3.81 4.30
CA MET A 6 9.37 -3.87 5.53
C MET A 6 9.99 -4.89 6.48
N GLU A 7 10.20 -4.49 7.73
CA GLU A 7 10.46 -5.39 8.85
C GLU A 7 9.11 -5.97 9.31
N ILE A 8 8.91 -7.29 9.21
CA ILE A 8 7.70 -7.95 9.73
C ILE A 8 7.91 -8.19 11.23
N LEU A 9 7.17 -7.46 12.07
CA LEU A 9 7.33 -7.49 13.52
C LEU A 9 6.42 -8.52 14.19
N SER A 10 5.18 -8.63 13.72
CA SER A 10 4.20 -9.58 14.27
C SER A 10 3.12 -9.88 13.24
N VAL A 11 2.64 -11.13 13.24
CA VAL A 11 1.52 -11.60 12.43
C VAL A 11 0.49 -12.19 13.37
N ASN A 12 -0.72 -11.64 13.36
CA ASN A 12 -1.84 -12.15 14.11
C ASN A 12 -2.84 -12.82 13.16
N ASN A 13 -3.10 -14.11 13.38
CA ASN A 13 -4.04 -14.91 12.62
C ASN A 13 -5.21 -15.39 13.50
N SER A 14 -5.59 -14.61 14.51
CA SER A 14 -6.58 -15.03 15.51
C SER A 14 -8.03 -14.96 15.03
N ALA A 15 -8.30 -14.55 13.79
CA ALA A 15 -9.64 -14.60 13.22
C ALA A 15 -10.05 -16.05 12.96
N LYS A 16 -10.67 -16.66 13.98
CA LYS A 16 -11.43 -17.89 13.81
C LYS A 16 -12.75 -17.50 13.14
N ASP A 17 -13.06 -18.11 12.00
CA ASP A 17 -14.32 -17.94 11.27
C ASP A 17 -14.50 -16.60 10.51
N CYS A 18 -13.44 -16.13 9.82
CA CYS A 18 -13.56 -15.02 8.85
C CYS A 18 -14.10 -15.54 7.50
N THR A 19 -15.27 -15.06 7.11
CA THR A 19 -15.90 -15.31 5.81
C THR A 19 -16.23 -13.99 5.11
N ARG A 20 -16.64 -14.03 3.84
CA ARG A 20 -17.08 -12.84 3.10
C ARG A 20 -18.24 -12.08 3.78
N PHE A 21 -19.11 -12.79 4.51
CA PHE A 21 -20.29 -12.20 5.15
C PHE A 21 -20.06 -11.83 6.62
N LYS A 22 -19.01 -12.37 7.24
CA LYS A 22 -18.71 -12.20 8.66
C LYS A 22 -17.21 -12.23 8.86
N CYS A 23 -16.63 -11.05 9.05
CA CYS A 23 -15.23 -10.92 9.42
C CYS A 23 -15.09 -9.68 10.31
N PRO A 24 -15.07 -9.84 11.65
CA PRO A 24 -14.90 -8.70 12.54
C PRO A 24 -13.52 -8.07 12.32
N PHE A 25 -13.41 -6.78 12.57
CA PHE A 25 -12.10 -6.13 12.60
C PHE A 25 -11.23 -6.74 13.70
N ASN A 26 -9.94 -6.83 13.41
CA ASN A 26 -8.96 -7.39 14.32
C ASN A 26 -8.49 -6.31 15.32
N ASP A 27 -8.56 -6.59 16.61
CA ASP A 27 -8.20 -5.63 17.67
C ASP A 27 -6.74 -5.78 18.18
N SER A 28 -5.93 -6.65 17.55
CA SER A 28 -4.60 -7.06 18.06
C SER A 28 -3.59 -5.93 18.23
N PHE A 29 -3.82 -4.79 17.58
CA PHE A 29 -2.94 -3.62 17.64
C PHE A 29 -3.67 -2.34 18.07
N GLN A 30 -4.84 -2.45 18.72
CA GLN A 30 -5.55 -1.28 19.24
C GLN A 30 -4.92 -0.71 20.52
N SER A 31 -4.20 -1.52 21.28
CA SER A 31 -3.52 -1.07 22.51
C SER A 31 -2.16 -0.42 22.21
N THR A 32 -1.93 0.77 22.75
CA THR A 32 -0.65 1.48 22.65
C THR A 32 0.51 0.70 23.28
N TYR A 33 0.24 -0.08 24.34
CA TYR A 33 1.23 -0.94 24.99
C TYR A 33 1.88 -1.92 24.00
N ILE A 34 1.06 -2.61 23.20
CA ILE A 34 1.53 -3.58 22.21
C ILE A 34 2.39 -2.88 21.15
N LEU A 35 1.98 -1.68 20.73
CA LEU A 35 2.74 -0.89 19.77
C LEU A 35 4.11 -0.48 20.31
N ASP A 36 4.21 -0.16 21.60
CA ASP A 36 5.48 0.23 22.22
C ASP A 36 6.44 -0.95 22.41
N GLU A 37 5.93 -2.14 22.76
CA GLU A 37 6.73 -3.38 22.73
C GLU A 37 7.26 -3.67 21.32
N LEU A 38 6.39 -3.57 20.31
CA LEU A 38 6.79 -3.79 18.91
C LEU A 38 7.82 -2.76 18.44
N LYS A 39 7.79 -1.51 18.92
CA LYS A 39 8.82 -0.49 18.64
C LYS A 39 10.16 -0.83 19.29
N ALA A 40 10.15 -1.44 20.48
CA ALA A 40 11.37 -1.81 21.20
C ALA A 40 12.12 -3.01 20.58
N LEU A 41 11.47 -3.81 19.72
CA LEU A 41 12.10 -4.94 19.05
C LEU A 41 13.31 -4.50 18.19
N SER A 42 14.45 -5.17 18.44
CA SER A 42 15.72 -4.89 17.78
C SER A 42 15.72 -5.36 16.32
N LYS A 43 16.46 -4.64 15.46
CA LYS A 43 16.48 -4.86 14.01
C LYS A 43 16.98 -6.25 13.58
N GLN A 44 17.79 -6.92 14.42
CA GLN A 44 18.41 -8.19 14.07
C GLN A 44 17.45 -9.38 14.09
N THR A 45 16.27 -9.25 14.70
CA THR A 45 15.32 -10.35 14.83
C THR A 45 14.22 -10.34 13.75
N ALA A 46 14.02 -9.22 13.06
CA ALA A 46 12.91 -9.07 12.11
C ALA A 46 13.32 -9.41 10.67
N VAL A 47 12.45 -10.18 9.99
CA VAL A 47 12.64 -10.52 8.58
C VAL A 47 12.31 -9.31 7.70
N LEU A 48 13.22 -8.96 6.79
CA LEU A 48 13.04 -7.90 5.80
C LEU A 48 12.45 -8.44 4.50
N LYS A 49 11.28 -7.96 4.10
CA LYS A 49 10.59 -8.32 2.84
C LYS A 49 9.94 -7.11 2.18
N ASP A 50 9.67 -7.18 0.88
CA ASP A 50 8.88 -6.18 0.12
C ASP A 50 7.37 -6.50 0.09
N THR A 51 7.03 -7.75 0.43
CA THR A 51 5.71 -8.37 0.35
C THR A 51 5.50 -9.29 1.55
N PHE A 52 4.26 -9.39 2.00
CA PHE A 52 3.84 -10.33 3.04
C PHE A 52 2.39 -10.75 2.80
N ILE A 53 1.98 -11.86 3.40
CA ILE A 53 0.59 -12.29 3.38
C ILE A 53 -0.15 -11.58 4.51
N LEU A 54 -1.24 -10.88 4.17
CA LEU A 54 -2.20 -10.37 5.14
C LEU A 54 -3.23 -11.48 5.41
N PRO A 55 -3.28 -12.10 6.60
CA PRO A 55 -4.23 -13.17 6.88
C PRO A 55 -5.66 -12.64 6.86
N ALA A 56 -6.62 -13.46 6.40
CA ALA A 56 -8.03 -13.09 6.39
C ALA A 56 -8.54 -12.83 7.82
N GLY A 57 -9.07 -11.63 8.09
CA GLY A 57 -9.47 -11.18 9.43
C GLY A 57 -8.31 -11.03 10.42
N GLY A 58 -7.07 -11.24 9.96
CA GLY A 58 -5.87 -11.08 10.75
C GLY A 58 -5.37 -9.64 10.74
N ALA A 59 -4.17 -9.47 11.28
CA ALA A 59 -3.43 -8.23 11.21
C ALA A 59 -1.93 -8.50 11.12
N VAL A 60 -1.19 -7.60 10.48
CA VAL A 60 0.28 -7.64 10.42
C VAL A 60 0.83 -6.32 10.91
N ALA A 61 1.72 -6.37 11.90
CA ALA A 61 2.51 -5.22 12.31
C ALA A 61 3.82 -5.22 11.52
N THR A 62 4.05 -4.14 10.79
CA THR A 62 5.25 -3.92 9.97
C THR A 62 5.92 -2.61 10.33
N ARG A 63 7.25 -2.56 10.22
CA ARG A 63 8.03 -1.33 10.33
C ARG A 63 8.69 -1.02 9.01
N VAL A 64 8.42 0.17 8.52
CA VAL A 64 9.03 0.74 7.31
C VAL A 64 10.01 1.82 7.76
N ARG A 65 11.20 1.84 7.15
CA ARG A 65 12.16 2.93 7.31
C ARG A 65 12.17 3.72 6.01
N THR A 66 11.69 4.96 6.10
CA THR A 66 11.64 5.87 4.98
C THR A 66 12.88 6.77 5.02
N GLY A 67 13.42 7.11 3.86
CA GLY A 67 14.50 8.10 3.72
C GLY A 67 13.92 9.46 3.41
N ASP A 68 14.10 9.90 2.18
CA ASP A 68 13.64 11.20 1.69
C ASP A 68 12.10 11.25 1.51
N PRO A 69 11.50 12.47 1.50
CA PRO A 69 10.09 12.66 1.18
C PRO A 69 9.73 12.07 -0.18
N ALA A 70 8.71 11.22 -0.22
CA ALA A 70 8.26 10.53 -1.42
C ALA A 70 6.86 9.92 -1.23
N LEU A 71 6.26 9.48 -2.34
CA LEU A 71 5.05 8.65 -2.33
C LEU A 71 5.43 7.18 -2.52
N TRP A 72 4.94 6.31 -1.64
CA TRP A 72 5.16 4.87 -1.76
C TRP A 72 3.83 4.14 -1.94
N PHE A 73 3.73 3.41 -3.05
CA PHE A 73 2.53 2.64 -3.37
C PHE A 73 2.56 1.27 -2.70
N ALA A 74 1.52 0.96 -1.94
CA ALA A 74 1.30 -0.34 -1.33
C ALA A 74 -0.04 -0.90 -1.81
N HIS A 75 -0.04 -2.14 -2.26
CA HIS A 75 -1.24 -2.77 -2.78
C HIS A 75 -1.19 -4.28 -2.62
N CYS A 76 -2.36 -4.92 -2.75
CA CYS A 76 -2.43 -6.36 -2.91
C CYS A 76 -1.80 -6.77 -4.24
N HIS A 77 -0.98 -7.81 -4.25
CA HIS A 77 -0.34 -8.32 -5.47
C HIS A 77 -1.24 -9.27 -6.29
N ILE A 78 -2.50 -9.46 -5.86
CA ILE A 78 -3.53 -10.15 -6.63
C ILE A 78 -4.23 -9.12 -7.52
N HIS A 79 -4.13 -9.29 -8.84
CA HIS A 79 -4.56 -8.28 -9.81
C HIS A 79 -6.01 -7.83 -9.62
N VAL A 80 -6.95 -8.77 -9.44
CA VAL A 80 -8.37 -8.43 -9.23
C VAL A 80 -8.58 -7.60 -7.94
N HIS A 81 -7.86 -7.89 -6.86
CA HIS A 81 -7.97 -7.10 -5.63
C HIS A 81 -7.37 -5.70 -5.79
N LEU A 82 -6.31 -5.56 -6.59
CA LEU A 82 -5.74 -4.24 -6.91
C LEU A 82 -6.73 -3.40 -7.72
N VAL A 83 -7.34 -3.99 -8.77
CA VAL A 83 -8.33 -3.32 -9.61
C VAL A 83 -9.58 -2.95 -8.80
N ASP A 84 -9.99 -3.79 -7.85
CA ASP A 84 -11.07 -3.50 -6.90
C ASP A 84 -10.71 -2.45 -5.83
N GLY A 85 -9.47 -1.95 -5.83
CA GLY A 85 -9.04 -0.82 -5.00
C GLY A 85 -8.32 -1.18 -3.70
N MET A 86 -7.85 -2.41 -3.51
CA MET A 86 -7.06 -2.82 -2.33
C MET A 86 -5.63 -2.26 -2.39
N ALA A 87 -5.52 -0.95 -2.20
CA ALA A 87 -4.26 -0.21 -2.23
C ALA A 87 -4.31 1.06 -1.38
N PHE A 88 -3.14 1.57 -1.03
CA PHE A 88 -2.96 2.88 -0.40
C PHE A 88 -1.62 3.49 -0.80
N ILE A 89 -1.51 4.80 -0.58
CA ILE A 89 -0.28 5.58 -0.77
C ILE A 89 0.22 6.03 0.61
N LEU A 90 1.50 5.78 0.88
CA LEU A 90 2.21 6.41 1.99
C LEU A 90 2.84 7.71 1.49
N ASN A 91 2.26 8.85 1.89
CA ASN A 91 2.86 10.16 1.67
C ASN A 91 3.85 10.48 2.81
N VAL A 92 5.14 10.34 2.54
CA VAL A 92 6.20 10.60 3.51
C VAL A 92 6.70 12.03 3.33
N GLY A 93 6.79 12.76 4.44
CA GLY A 93 7.34 14.12 4.45
C GLY A 93 6.45 15.16 3.76
N ASN A 94 5.14 14.88 3.63
CA ASN A 94 4.19 15.73 2.90
C ASN A 94 4.67 16.05 1.47
N TYR A 95 5.18 15.02 0.79
CA TYR A 95 5.67 15.13 -0.57
C TYR A 95 4.56 15.62 -1.50
N SER A 96 4.93 16.54 -2.37
CA SER A 96 4.16 17.00 -3.52
C SER A 96 5.11 17.04 -4.72
N ALA A 97 4.62 16.57 -5.87
CA ALA A 97 5.40 16.64 -7.10
C ALA A 97 5.71 18.11 -7.45
N PRO A 98 6.92 18.43 -7.93
CA PRO A 98 7.22 19.76 -8.45
C PRO A 98 6.24 20.12 -9.58
N PRO A 99 5.82 21.40 -9.68
CA PRO A 99 4.89 21.84 -10.72
C PRO A 99 5.50 21.81 -12.12
N GLU A 100 6.83 21.87 -12.22
CA GLU A 100 7.53 21.73 -13.48
C GLU A 100 7.70 20.25 -13.85
N THR A 101 7.52 19.93 -15.13
CA THR A 101 7.65 18.57 -15.67
C THR A 101 9.09 18.21 -16.05
N SER A 102 10.07 19.05 -15.74
CA SER A 102 11.48 18.88 -16.11
C SER A 102 12.15 17.62 -15.54
N TRP A 103 11.56 17.02 -14.50
CA TRP A 103 11.99 15.75 -13.90
C TRP A 103 11.38 14.51 -14.58
N LEU A 104 10.40 14.69 -15.46
CA LEU A 104 9.78 13.59 -16.21
C LEU A 104 10.62 13.25 -17.45
N PRO A 105 10.66 11.97 -17.87
CA PRO A 105 11.15 11.59 -19.19
C PRO A 105 10.44 12.36 -20.32
N VAL A 106 11.16 12.63 -21.41
CA VAL A 106 10.64 13.40 -22.56
C VAL A 106 9.42 12.74 -23.20
N ASP A 107 9.31 11.42 -23.11
CA ASP A 107 8.25 10.59 -23.65
C ASP A 107 7.20 10.19 -22.60
N TYR A 108 7.16 10.89 -21.46
CA TYR A 108 6.18 10.60 -20.41
C TYR A 108 4.75 10.94 -20.90
N PRO A 109 3.79 10.00 -20.82
CA PRO A 109 2.45 10.23 -21.34
C PRO A 109 1.71 11.31 -20.54
N GLU A 110 1.13 12.26 -21.25
CA GLU A 110 0.28 13.29 -20.67
C GLU A 110 -1.18 12.81 -20.62
N CYS A 111 -1.87 13.11 -19.52
CA CYS A 111 -3.30 12.87 -19.42
C CYS A 111 -4.04 13.73 -20.45
N GLY A 112 -4.76 13.10 -21.39
CA GLY A 112 -5.55 13.78 -22.43
C GLY A 112 -4.88 13.92 -23.79
N GLY A 113 -3.71 13.32 -24.00
CA GLY A 113 -2.99 13.34 -25.28
C GLY A 113 -3.62 12.52 -26.42
N GLU A 114 -4.62 11.69 -26.13
CA GLU A 114 -5.42 11.02 -27.15
C GLU A 114 -6.69 11.83 -27.43
N SER A 115 -6.60 12.75 -28.38
CA SER A 115 -7.78 13.21 -29.13
C SER A 115 -8.30 12.04 -29.96
N SER A 116 -8.99 11.13 -29.28
CA SER A 116 -9.85 10.13 -29.91
C SER A 116 -10.86 10.90 -30.74
N SER A 117 -10.64 10.95 -32.05
CA SER A 117 -11.64 11.37 -33.02
C SER A 117 -12.71 10.29 -33.04
N SER A 118 -13.56 10.26 -32.01
CA SER A 118 -14.85 9.58 -32.06
C SER A 118 -15.73 10.38 -33.01
N SER A 119 -15.57 10.11 -34.30
CA SER A 119 -16.52 10.45 -35.35
C SER A 119 -17.82 9.72 -35.05
N SER A 120 -18.65 10.32 -34.19
CA SER A 120 -20.03 9.89 -34.00
C SER A 120 -20.81 10.25 -35.27
N SER A 121 -20.77 9.39 -36.28
CA SER A 121 -21.73 9.42 -37.37
C SER A 121 -23.09 9.01 -36.81
N SER A 122 -23.86 9.99 -36.36
CA SER A 122 -25.27 9.85 -36.03
C SER A 122 -26.08 9.75 -37.32
N SER A 123 -26.40 8.53 -37.72
CA SER A 123 -27.46 8.23 -38.68
C SER A 123 -28.63 7.58 -37.95
N SER A 124 -29.71 8.34 -37.76
CA SER A 124 -31.10 7.89 -37.56
C SER A 124 -32.02 9.07 -37.79
#